data_AF-A0ABC8W2G5-F1
#
_entry.id   AF-A0ABC8W2G5-F1
#
_cell.length_a   1.000
_cell.length_b   1.000
_cell.length_c   1.000
_cell.angle_alpha   90.00
_cell.angle_beta   90.00
_cell.angle_gamma   90.00
#
_symmetry.space_group_name_H-M   'P 1'
#
loop_
_entity.id
_entity.type
_entity.pdbx_description
1 polymer ?
#
loop_
_entity_poly.entity_id
_entity_poly.type
_entity_poly.pdbx_seq_one_letter_code
_entity_poly.pdbx_strand_id
1 'polypeptide(L)'
;MLLQMADLSKIRDLCDVLGFNLLQKIRAEVDRSVKDINSWLASDLKDETADRLNEYVETLSRIKFDTFSDLKRRALAILSYWDVLHVPFDAKKEFTSLLYYVSVDSEAEITQANALSLEFIKKVEKEYDRLREQLNVVVLKKKSKLEQILKTAHLASSFNDKGIYDPVAALEDINIQISQAKASASKRASIVTKVEFIQHANGEVQWYKASKKDAVPLDNTRSMEAELLQRALPKMMSELKAELANWNAAFPFDGLDAREILMTIEADHRDEAGY
;
A
#
# COMPACT_ATOMS: atom_id res chain seq x y z
N MET A 1 -54.78 13.05 6.67
CA MET A 1 -54.32 14.44 6.57
C MET A 1 -53.14 14.77 7.49
N LEU A 2 -53.26 14.79 8.84
CA LEU A 2 -52.14 15.19 9.73
C LEU A 2 -50.87 14.32 9.59
N LEU A 3 -51.03 12.99 9.49
CA LEU A 3 -49.90 12.06 9.30
C LEU A 3 -49.19 12.30 7.95
N GLN A 4 -49.95 12.44 6.87
CA GLN A 4 -49.44 12.73 5.51
C GLN A 4 -48.65 14.05 5.44
N MET A 5 -49.07 15.08 6.19
CA MET A 5 -48.33 16.34 6.26
C MET A 5 -46.99 16.18 6.99
N ALA A 6 -46.95 15.35 8.04
CA ALA A 6 -45.72 15.03 8.75
C ALA A 6 -44.74 14.23 7.86
N ASP A 7 -45.23 13.23 7.14
CA ASP A 7 -44.40 12.42 6.23
C ASP A 7 -43.80 13.26 5.11
N LEU A 8 -44.59 14.13 4.49
CA LEU A 8 -44.08 15.02 3.45
C LEU A 8 -43.08 16.05 3.99
N SER A 9 -43.29 16.59 5.20
CA SER A 9 -42.31 17.46 5.85
C SER A 9 -40.98 16.73 6.02
N LYS A 10 -41.03 15.48 6.50
CA LYS A 10 -39.84 14.65 6.67
C LYS A 10 -39.15 14.32 5.34
N ILE A 11 -39.92 14.02 4.28
CA ILE A 11 -39.37 13.83 2.93
C ILE A 11 -38.68 15.12 2.45
N ARG A 12 -39.27 16.30 2.68
CA ARG A 12 -38.65 17.58 2.34
C ARG A 12 -37.30 17.75 3.03
N ASP A 13 -37.26 17.56 4.34
CA ASP A 13 -36.02 17.68 5.11
C ASP A 13 -34.94 16.69 4.63
N LEU A 14 -35.34 15.45 4.34
CA LEU A 14 -34.45 14.43 3.79
C LEU A 14 -33.96 14.81 2.38
N CYS A 15 -34.84 15.31 1.51
CA CYS A 15 -34.47 15.80 0.19
C CYS A 15 -33.52 16.99 0.26
N ASP A 16 -33.74 17.93 1.18
CA ASP A 16 -32.88 19.09 1.36
C ASP A 16 -31.47 18.66 1.79
N VAL A 17 -31.34 17.76 2.77
CA VAL A 17 -30.04 17.21 3.20
C VAL A 17 -29.34 16.43 2.08
N LEU A 18 -30.07 15.58 1.36
CA LEU A 18 -29.54 14.74 0.27
C LEU A 18 -29.34 15.51 -1.05
N GLY A 19 -29.76 16.77 -1.12
CA GLY A 19 -29.73 17.58 -2.34
C GLY A 19 -30.62 17.04 -3.46
N PHE A 20 -31.73 16.39 -3.12
CA PHE A 20 -32.69 15.88 -4.09
C PHE A 20 -33.77 16.91 -4.41
N ASN A 21 -34.20 16.95 -5.66
CA ASN A 21 -35.36 17.75 -6.03
C ASN A 21 -36.65 17.07 -5.55
N LEU A 22 -37.29 17.65 -4.53
CA LEU A 22 -38.49 17.11 -3.89
C LEU A 22 -39.60 16.77 -4.90
N LEU A 23 -39.94 17.68 -5.81
CA LEU A 23 -41.02 17.47 -6.79
C LEU A 23 -40.70 16.31 -7.74
N GLN A 24 -39.48 16.25 -8.25
CA GLN A 24 -39.06 15.14 -9.13
C GLN A 24 -39.11 13.80 -8.39
N LYS A 25 -38.68 13.76 -7.13
CA LYS A 25 -38.69 12.55 -6.30
C LYS A 25 -40.10 12.08 -5.94
N ILE A 26 -40.98 12.99 -5.52
CA ILE A 26 -42.41 12.67 -5.29
C ILE A 26 -43.06 12.15 -6.57
N ARG A 27 -42.80 12.77 -7.72
CA ARG A 27 -43.32 12.27 -9.02
C ARG A 27 -42.83 10.86 -9.35
N ALA A 28 -41.58 10.56 -9.08
CA ALA A 28 -40.99 9.28 -9.42
C ALA A 28 -41.49 8.15 -8.53
N GLU A 29 -41.47 8.36 -7.21
CA GLU A 29 -41.62 7.29 -6.23
C GLU A 29 -43.04 7.21 -5.63
N VAL A 30 -43.76 8.33 -5.56
CA VAL A 30 -45.05 8.42 -4.83
C VAL A 30 -46.24 8.63 -5.75
N ASP A 31 -46.23 9.65 -6.61
CA ASP A 31 -47.35 9.92 -7.51
C ASP A 31 -46.91 10.71 -8.75
N ARG A 32 -46.93 10.02 -9.90
CA ARG A 32 -46.51 10.57 -11.20
C ARG A 32 -47.38 11.74 -11.68
N SER A 33 -48.61 11.86 -11.17
CA SER A 33 -49.55 12.91 -11.57
C SER A 33 -49.29 14.26 -10.91
N VAL A 34 -48.47 14.30 -9.86
CA VAL A 34 -48.20 15.51 -9.07
C VAL A 34 -47.57 16.58 -9.93
N LYS A 35 -48.27 17.69 -10.18
CA LYS A 35 -47.70 18.83 -10.91
C LYS A 35 -47.07 19.85 -9.98
N ASP A 36 -47.75 20.13 -8.88
CA ASP A 36 -47.35 21.06 -7.83
C ASP A 36 -47.66 20.42 -6.46
N ILE A 37 -46.71 20.53 -5.53
CA ILE A 37 -46.78 19.85 -4.22
C ILE A 37 -47.87 20.46 -3.34
N ASN A 38 -48.00 21.79 -3.36
CA ASN A 38 -48.93 22.50 -2.49
C ASN A 38 -50.38 22.23 -2.93
N SER A 39 -50.64 22.24 -4.24
CA SER A 39 -51.95 21.87 -4.79
C SER A 39 -52.29 20.39 -4.57
N TRP A 40 -51.31 19.50 -4.64
CA TRP A 40 -51.52 18.06 -4.43
C TRP A 40 -51.89 17.73 -2.99
N LEU A 41 -51.23 18.36 -2.01
CA LEU A 41 -51.56 18.26 -0.59
C LEU A 41 -52.96 18.76 -0.23
N ALA A 42 -53.46 19.76 -0.96
CA ALA A 42 -54.79 20.32 -0.74
C ALA A 42 -55.92 19.43 -1.32
N SER A 43 -55.57 18.37 -2.06
CA SER A 43 -56.52 17.40 -2.60
C SER A 43 -56.74 16.22 -1.66
N ASP A 44 -57.89 15.55 -1.76
CA ASP A 44 -58.17 14.33 -1.00
C ASP A 44 -57.25 13.18 -1.46
N LEU A 45 -56.13 13.01 -0.76
CA LEU A 45 -55.16 11.95 -1.00
C LEU A 45 -55.73 10.59 -0.58
N LYS A 46 -55.58 9.58 -1.44
CA LYS A 46 -56.01 8.21 -1.17
C LYS A 46 -55.10 7.53 -0.15
N ASP A 47 -55.61 6.53 0.56
CA ASP A 47 -54.82 5.74 1.53
C ASP A 47 -53.57 5.11 0.91
N GLU A 48 -53.67 4.61 -0.33
CA GLU A 48 -52.52 4.08 -1.10
C GLU A 48 -51.40 5.12 -1.28
N THR A 49 -51.75 6.41 -1.40
CA THR A 49 -50.77 7.50 -1.47
C THR A 49 -50.11 7.76 -0.13
N ALA A 50 -50.83 7.58 0.98
CA ALA A 50 -50.28 7.70 2.32
C ALA A 50 -49.25 6.60 2.60
N ASP A 51 -49.57 5.35 2.25
CA ASP A 51 -48.65 4.22 2.43
C ASP A 51 -47.35 4.42 1.64
N ARG A 52 -47.46 4.89 0.39
CA ARG A 52 -46.29 5.20 -0.45
C ARG A 52 -45.45 6.37 0.08
N LEU A 53 -46.06 7.35 0.74
CA LEU A 53 -45.31 8.41 1.42
C LEU A 53 -44.49 7.84 2.58
N ASN A 54 -45.10 7.00 3.42
CA ASN A 54 -44.39 6.36 4.54
C ASN A 54 -43.24 5.46 4.05
N GLU A 55 -43.47 4.61 3.06
CA GLU A 55 -42.42 3.78 2.45
C GLU A 55 -41.28 4.63 1.89
N TYR A 56 -41.60 5.78 1.30
CA TYR A 56 -40.59 6.68 0.75
C TYR A 56 -39.79 7.42 1.84
N VAL A 57 -40.42 7.78 2.97
CA VAL A 57 -39.72 8.27 4.17
C VAL A 57 -38.68 7.26 4.64
N GLU A 58 -39.05 5.99 4.76
CA GLU A 58 -38.14 4.91 5.18
C GLU A 58 -36.98 4.75 4.20
N THR A 59 -37.28 4.76 2.90
CA THR A 59 -36.28 4.66 1.83
C THR A 59 -35.26 5.80 1.90
N LEU A 60 -35.72 7.06 2.00
CA LEU A 60 -34.83 8.21 2.09
C LEU A 60 -34.03 8.22 3.41
N SER A 61 -34.64 7.76 4.51
CA SER A 61 -33.94 7.64 5.79
C SER A 61 -32.79 6.63 5.70
N ARG A 62 -32.99 5.48 5.04
CA ARG A 62 -31.93 4.52 4.76
C ARG A 62 -30.84 5.10 3.86
N ILE A 63 -31.22 5.78 2.78
CA ILE A 63 -30.24 6.44 1.88
C ILE A 63 -29.39 7.45 2.66
N LYS A 64 -30.00 8.27 3.52
CA LYS A 64 -29.29 9.21 4.39
C LYS A 64 -28.30 8.50 5.31
N PHE A 65 -28.73 7.43 5.98
CA PHE A 65 -27.90 6.65 6.87
C PHE A 65 -26.69 6.02 6.16
N ASP A 66 -26.92 5.34 5.04
CA ASP A 66 -25.87 4.68 4.27
C ASP A 66 -24.87 5.71 3.74
N THR A 67 -25.37 6.82 3.16
CA THR A 67 -24.54 7.91 2.63
C THR A 67 -23.68 8.56 3.72
N PHE A 68 -24.25 8.82 4.89
CA PHE A 68 -23.52 9.37 6.03
C PHE A 68 -22.43 8.40 6.51
N SER A 69 -22.77 7.12 6.67
CA SER A 69 -21.84 6.10 7.16
C SER A 69 -20.63 5.94 6.24
N ASP A 70 -20.87 5.88 4.92
CA ASP A 70 -19.79 5.80 3.94
C ASP A 70 -18.96 7.08 3.88
N LEU A 71 -19.59 8.24 3.95
CA LEU A 71 -18.89 9.53 3.99
C LEU A 71 -18.00 9.63 5.23
N LYS A 72 -18.50 9.29 6.42
CA LYS A 72 -17.74 9.32 7.67
C LYS A 72 -16.55 8.36 7.60
N ARG A 73 -16.74 7.15 7.08
CA ARG A 73 -15.66 6.18 6.84
C ARG A 73 -14.58 6.74 5.91
N ARG A 74 -14.96 7.34 4.78
CA ARG A 74 -14.02 7.97 3.84
C ARG A 74 -13.33 9.19 4.46
N ALA A 75 -14.04 9.99 5.23
CA ALA A 75 -13.49 11.14 5.94
C ALA A 75 -12.38 10.72 6.91
N LEU A 76 -12.62 9.69 7.74
CA LEU A 76 -11.62 9.10 8.62
C LEU A 76 -10.37 8.64 7.86
N ALA A 77 -10.56 7.94 6.73
CA ALA A 77 -9.45 7.50 5.90
C ALA A 77 -8.68 8.67 5.27
N ILE A 78 -9.36 9.70 4.76
CA ILE A 78 -8.74 10.91 4.21
C ILE A 78 -7.87 11.60 5.26
N LEU A 79 -8.37 11.76 6.49
CA LEU A 79 -7.58 12.35 7.59
C LEU A 79 -6.30 11.55 7.85
N SER A 80 -6.40 10.22 7.93
CA SER A 80 -5.25 9.34 8.06
C SER A 80 -4.27 9.47 6.87
N TYR A 81 -4.77 9.49 5.65
CA TYR A 81 -3.95 9.62 4.43
C TYR A 81 -3.22 10.96 4.38
N TRP A 82 -3.88 12.04 4.77
CA TRP A 82 -3.28 13.36 4.88
C TRP A 82 -2.11 13.43 5.85
N ASP A 83 -2.18 12.72 6.96
CA ASP A 83 -1.13 12.69 7.96
C ASP A 83 0.09 11.90 7.45
N VAL A 84 -0.16 10.75 6.83
CA VAL A 84 0.89 9.91 6.24
C VAL A 84 1.55 10.55 5.02
N LEU A 85 0.77 11.22 4.17
CA LEU A 85 1.28 11.91 2.98
C LEU A 85 1.79 13.33 3.28
N HIS A 86 1.69 13.78 4.53
CA HIS A 86 2.06 15.14 4.95
C HIS A 86 1.45 16.23 4.06
N VAL A 87 0.16 16.10 3.73
CA VAL A 87 -0.54 17.04 2.85
C VAL A 87 -0.54 18.44 3.50
N PRO A 88 -0.18 19.52 2.76
CA PRO A 88 -0.15 20.87 3.32
C PRO A 88 -1.55 21.39 3.63
N PHE A 89 -1.65 22.26 4.63
CA PHE A 89 -2.94 22.80 5.09
C PHE A 89 -3.74 23.49 3.99
N ASP A 90 -3.08 24.20 3.06
CA ASP A 90 -3.76 24.89 1.95
C ASP A 90 -4.59 23.94 1.08
N ALA A 91 -4.11 22.71 0.87
CA ALA A 91 -4.86 21.68 0.16
C ALA A 91 -5.99 21.05 1.01
N LYS A 92 -5.86 21.07 2.35
CA LYS A 92 -6.88 20.54 3.28
C LYS A 92 -8.06 21.50 3.47
N LYS A 93 -7.86 22.81 3.28
CA LYS A 93 -8.85 23.88 3.57
C LYS A 93 -10.22 23.60 2.96
N GLU A 94 -10.23 23.16 1.70
CA GLU A 94 -11.48 22.93 0.96
C GLU A 94 -12.27 21.68 1.39
N PHE A 95 -11.71 20.90 2.32
CA PHE A 95 -12.28 19.67 2.90
C PHE A 95 -12.42 19.76 4.42
N THR A 96 -12.31 20.95 5.02
CA THR A 96 -12.44 21.16 6.47
C THR A 96 -13.78 20.67 7.05
N SER A 97 -14.83 20.65 6.24
CA SER A 97 -16.12 20.07 6.61
C SER A 97 -16.03 18.59 7.00
N LEU A 98 -15.03 17.84 6.52
CA LEU A 98 -14.82 16.44 6.91
C LEU A 98 -14.61 16.26 8.41
N LEU A 99 -14.01 17.25 9.10
CA LEU A 99 -13.82 17.20 10.55
C LEU A 99 -15.17 17.12 11.28
N TYR A 100 -16.18 17.82 10.78
CA TYR A 100 -17.54 17.78 11.34
C TYR A 100 -18.16 16.37 11.19
N TYR A 101 -18.09 15.76 10.00
CA TYR A 101 -18.63 14.41 9.77
C TYR A 101 -17.94 13.34 10.62
N VAL A 102 -16.64 13.51 10.90
CA VAL A 102 -15.91 12.60 11.79
C VAL A 102 -16.35 12.77 13.24
N SER A 103 -16.64 14.01 13.69
CA SER A 103 -17.04 14.29 15.07
C SER A 103 -18.49 13.95 15.41
N VAL A 104 -19.38 13.94 14.42
CA VAL A 104 -20.81 13.68 14.60
C VAL A 104 -21.04 12.19 14.75
N ASP A 105 -21.79 11.75 15.77
CA ASP A 105 -22.00 10.32 16.03
C ASP A 105 -23.16 9.73 15.22
N SER A 106 -24.19 10.53 14.92
CA SER A 106 -25.38 10.09 14.22
C SER A 106 -25.69 10.97 12.99
N GLU A 107 -26.15 10.32 11.93
CA GLU A 107 -26.73 10.94 10.75
C GLU A 107 -27.89 11.90 11.07
N ALA A 108 -28.58 11.72 12.21
CA ALA A 108 -29.71 12.53 12.64
C ALA A 108 -29.30 13.99 12.87
N GLU A 109 -28.05 14.22 13.30
CA GLU A 109 -27.48 15.55 13.51
C GLU A 109 -27.17 16.28 12.19
N ILE A 110 -27.14 15.55 11.07
CA ILE A 110 -26.94 16.12 9.74
C ILE A 110 -28.28 16.65 9.23
N THR A 111 -28.42 17.97 9.32
CA THR A 111 -29.67 18.70 9.01
C THR A 111 -29.47 19.81 7.98
N GLN A 112 -28.21 20.14 7.66
CA GLN A 112 -27.88 21.20 6.73
C GLN A 112 -28.20 20.80 5.28
N ALA A 113 -28.78 21.73 4.52
CA ALA A 113 -29.10 21.50 3.11
C ALA A 113 -27.85 21.15 2.31
N ASN A 114 -27.98 20.18 1.40
CA ASN A 114 -26.94 19.62 0.54
C ASN A 114 -25.74 18.98 1.27
N ALA A 115 -25.81 18.78 2.59
CA ALA A 115 -24.74 18.18 3.38
C ALA A 115 -24.39 16.74 2.94
N LEU A 116 -25.33 16.02 2.33
CA LEU A 116 -25.11 14.68 1.77
C LEU A 116 -25.46 14.65 0.27
N SER A 117 -25.29 15.78 -0.41
CA SER A 117 -25.55 15.88 -1.84
C SER A 117 -24.58 15.02 -2.66
N LEU A 118 -25.07 14.49 -3.79
CA LEU A 118 -24.25 13.71 -4.71
C LEU A 118 -22.98 14.46 -5.16
N GLU A 119 -23.06 15.77 -5.33
CA GLU A 119 -21.91 16.61 -5.69
C GLU A 119 -20.84 16.58 -4.59
N PHE A 120 -21.23 16.77 -3.33
CA PHE A 120 -20.31 16.72 -2.21
C PHE A 120 -19.69 15.32 -2.04
N ILE A 121 -20.51 14.26 -2.13
CA ILE A 121 -20.02 12.88 -2.05
C ILE A 121 -18.99 12.61 -3.14
N LYS A 122 -19.27 12.97 -4.40
CA LYS A 122 -18.30 12.81 -5.51
C LYS A 122 -17.02 13.60 -5.29
N LYS A 123 -17.10 14.79 -4.71
CA LYS A 123 -15.91 15.59 -4.35
C LYS A 123 -15.03 14.84 -3.36
N VAL A 124 -15.62 14.27 -2.31
CA VAL A 124 -14.90 13.51 -1.27
C VAL A 124 -14.36 12.20 -1.83
N GLU A 125 -15.12 11.48 -2.65
CA GLU A 125 -14.66 10.26 -3.31
C GLU A 125 -13.45 10.50 -4.20
N LYS A 126 -13.48 11.58 -5.00
CA LYS A 126 -12.35 11.96 -5.84
C LYS A 126 -11.09 12.24 -5.02
N GLU A 127 -11.22 12.92 -3.88
CA GLU A 127 -10.07 13.19 -3.00
C GLU A 127 -9.57 11.91 -2.33
N TYR A 128 -10.49 11.07 -1.84
CA TYR A 128 -10.16 9.76 -1.28
C TYR A 128 -9.36 8.91 -2.27
N ASP A 129 -9.83 8.77 -3.52
CA ASP A 129 -9.15 7.96 -4.54
C ASP A 129 -7.80 8.57 -4.94
N ARG A 130 -7.72 9.90 -5.07
CA ARG A 130 -6.48 10.61 -5.36
C ARG A 130 -5.41 10.33 -4.29
N LEU A 131 -5.77 10.47 -3.01
CA LEU A 131 -4.85 10.21 -1.89
C LEU A 131 -4.49 8.73 -1.79
N ARG A 132 -5.46 7.84 -1.98
CA ARG A 132 -5.24 6.39 -1.98
C ARG A 132 -4.20 6.00 -3.02
N GLU A 133 -4.31 6.54 -4.24
CA GLU A 133 -3.35 6.27 -5.31
C GLU A 133 -1.95 6.84 -5.01
N GLN A 134 -1.89 8.06 -4.45
CA GLN A 134 -0.61 8.61 -3.98
C GLN A 134 0.06 7.73 -2.92
N LEU A 135 -0.73 7.17 -2.01
CA LEU A 135 -0.21 6.28 -0.97
C LEU A 135 0.23 4.93 -1.55
N ASN A 136 -0.50 4.36 -2.51
CA ASN A 136 -0.08 3.17 -3.26
C ASN A 136 1.30 3.36 -3.90
N VAL A 137 1.54 4.52 -4.53
CA VAL A 137 2.85 4.85 -5.11
C VAL A 137 3.95 4.87 -4.04
N VAL A 138 3.68 5.40 -2.84
CA VAL A 138 4.64 5.38 -1.72
C VAL A 138 4.92 3.95 -1.27
N VAL A 139 3.89 3.11 -1.14
CA VAL A 139 4.03 1.69 -0.80
C VAL A 139 4.91 0.97 -1.84
N LEU A 140 4.67 1.17 -3.13
CA LEU A 140 5.49 0.57 -4.20
C LEU A 140 6.96 1.00 -4.13
N LYS A 141 7.24 2.28 -3.85
CA LYS A 141 8.62 2.76 -3.64
C LYS A 141 9.28 2.09 -2.43
N LYS A 142 8.52 1.83 -1.37
CA LYS A 142 9.01 1.09 -0.19
C LYS A 142 9.24 -0.39 -0.50
N LYS A 143 8.40 -1.03 -1.34
CA LYS A 143 8.61 -2.41 -1.83
C LYS A 143 9.93 -2.52 -2.58
N SER A 144 10.16 -1.64 -3.56
CA SER A 144 11.43 -1.61 -4.29
C SER A 144 12.64 -1.39 -3.36
N LYS A 145 12.51 -0.52 -2.35
CA LYS A 145 13.56 -0.33 -1.35
C LYS A 145 13.83 -1.58 -0.51
N LEU A 146 12.79 -2.29 -0.08
CA LEU A 146 12.93 -3.55 0.64
C LEU A 146 13.66 -4.59 -0.22
N GLU A 147 13.22 -4.76 -1.47
CA GLU A 147 13.83 -5.69 -2.42
C GLU A 147 15.31 -5.38 -2.66
N GLN A 148 15.68 -4.11 -2.78
CA GLN A 148 17.08 -3.70 -2.91
C GLN A 148 17.90 -4.11 -1.69
N ILE A 149 17.38 -3.91 -0.48
CA ILE A 149 18.08 -4.27 0.76
C ILE A 149 18.25 -5.79 0.86
N LEU A 150 17.20 -6.55 0.56
CA LEU A 150 17.25 -8.02 0.57
C LEU A 150 18.25 -8.55 -0.46
N LYS A 151 18.26 -7.98 -1.67
CA LYS A 151 19.21 -8.31 -2.72
C LYS A 151 20.65 -8.06 -2.30
N THR A 152 20.97 -6.88 -1.76
CA THR A 152 22.32 -6.57 -1.25
C THR A 152 22.71 -7.47 -0.06
N ALA A 153 21.74 -7.99 0.68
CA ALA A 153 21.99 -8.95 1.76
C ALA A 153 22.04 -10.41 1.29
N HIS A 154 21.91 -10.69 -0.02
CA HIS A 154 21.75 -12.01 -0.62
C HIS A 154 20.67 -12.86 0.06
N LEU A 155 19.54 -12.23 0.38
CA LEU A 155 18.37 -12.86 0.96
C LEU A 155 17.27 -12.99 -0.10
N ALA A 156 16.50 -14.09 -0.01
CA ALA A 156 15.32 -14.26 -0.84
C ALA A 156 14.30 -13.14 -0.58
N SER A 157 13.56 -12.76 -1.63
CA SER A 157 12.44 -11.85 -1.47
C SER A 157 11.38 -12.52 -0.59
N SER A 158 11.05 -11.89 0.53
CA SER A 158 10.03 -12.38 1.47
C SER A 158 8.76 -11.53 1.42
N PHE A 159 8.61 -10.63 0.45
CA PHE A 159 7.48 -9.73 0.44
C PHE A 159 6.19 -10.50 0.16
N ASN A 160 5.42 -10.72 1.24
CA ASN A 160 4.17 -11.43 1.18
C ASN A 160 3.07 -10.39 0.95
N ASP A 161 2.67 -10.22 -0.32
CA ASP A 161 1.60 -9.30 -0.70
C ASP A 161 0.25 -9.93 -0.31
N LYS A 162 -0.02 -9.99 1.00
CA LYS A 162 -1.23 -10.64 1.57
C LYS A 162 -2.54 -9.91 1.25
N GLY A 163 -2.60 -9.16 0.14
CA GLY A 163 -3.79 -8.43 -0.29
C GLY A 163 -4.23 -7.39 0.75
N ILE A 164 -3.29 -6.63 1.32
CA ILE A 164 -3.64 -5.55 2.24
C ILE A 164 -4.36 -4.46 1.43
N TYR A 165 -5.68 -4.36 1.59
CA TYR A 165 -6.53 -3.44 0.83
C TYR A 165 -6.40 -1.98 1.27
N ASP A 166 -5.98 -1.75 2.52
CA ASP A 166 -5.72 -0.42 3.08
C ASP A 166 -4.25 -0.02 2.91
N PRO A 167 -3.94 1.04 2.14
CA PRO A 167 -2.56 1.41 1.88
C PRO A 167 -1.80 1.93 3.10
N VAL A 168 -2.48 2.41 4.17
CA VAL A 168 -1.80 2.84 5.41
C VAL A 168 -1.26 1.62 6.16
N ALA A 169 -2.11 0.62 6.41
CA ALA A 169 -1.67 -0.64 6.99
C ALA A 169 -0.54 -1.31 6.18
N ALA A 170 -0.65 -1.27 4.84
CA ALA A 170 0.40 -1.80 3.96
C ALA A 170 1.72 -1.03 4.11
N LEU A 171 1.67 0.29 4.29
CA LEU A 171 2.85 1.11 4.52
C LEU A 171 3.50 0.86 5.88
N GLU A 172 2.72 0.61 6.92
CA GLU A 172 3.25 0.26 8.24
C GLU A 172 3.98 -1.08 8.22
N ASP A 173 3.32 -2.12 7.68
CA ASP A 173 3.89 -3.47 7.56
C ASP A 173 5.21 -3.45 6.78
N ILE A 174 5.25 -2.74 5.65
CA ILE A 174 6.48 -2.67 4.85
C ILE A 174 7.61 -1.91 5.55
N ASN A 175 7.31 -0.90 6.36
CA ASN A 175 8.33 -0.21 7.14
C ASN A 175 8.92 -1.12 8.23
N ILE A 176 8.10 -2.00 8.83
CA ILE A 176 8.58 -3.03 9.76
C ILE A 176 9.50 -4.01 9.03
N GLN A 177 9.07 -4.54 7.88
CA GLN A 177 9.89 -5.44 7.06
C GLN A 177 11.22 -4.80 6.62
N ILE A 178 11.21 -3.54 6.19
CA ILE A 178 12.44 -2.79 5.86
C ILE A 178 13.37 -2.71 7.07
N SER A 179 12.84 -2.44 8.26
CA SER A 179 13.65 -2.33 9.47
C SER A 179 14.30 -3.66 9.84
N GLN A 180 13.54 -4.76 9.73
CA GLN A 180 14.05 -6.12 9.92
C GLN A 180 15.11 -6.50 8.86
N ALA A 181 14.85 -6.19 7.58
CA ALA A 181 15.78 -6.46 6.49
C ALA A 181 17.10 -5.69 6.68
N LYS A 182 17.05 -4.43 7.13
CA LYS A 182 18.26 -3.65 7.48
C LYS A 182 19.05 -4.27 8.63
N ALA A 183 18.37 -4.71 9.69
CA ALA A 183 19.03 -5.35 10.82
C ALA A 183 19.72 -6.66 10.37
N SER A 184 19.03 -7.47 9.57
CA SER A 184 19.60 -8.68 8.97
C SER A 184 20.79 -8.39 8.06
N ALA A 185 20.68 -7.39 7.17
CA ALA A 185 21.77 -6.96 6.29
C ALA A 185 23.00 -6.53 7.10
N SER A 186 22.81 -5.73 8.16
CA SER A 186 23.90 -5.30 9.03
C SER A 186 24.58 -6.46 9.75
N LYS A 187 23.81 -7.43 10.26
CA LYS A 187 24.37 -8.62 10.93
C LYS A 187 25.17 -9.51 9.99
N ARG A 188 24.80 -9.53 8.70
CA ARG A 188 25.37 -10.39 7.66
C ARG A 188 26.50 -9.73 6.86
N ALA A 189 26.71 -8.42 7.01
CA ALA A 189 27.55 -7.62 6.12
C ALA A 189 28.97 -8.18 5.95
N SER A 190 29.65 -8.53 7.05
CA SER A 190 31.02 -9.06 6.99
C SER A 190 31.12 -10.36 6.19
N ILE A 191 30.24 -11.33 6.47
CA ILE A 191 30.19 -12.61 5.74
C ILE A 191 29.84 -12.39 4.27
N VAL A 192 28.83 -11.57 3.97
CA VAL A 192 28.43 -11.25 2.58
C VAL A 192 29.60 -10.69 1.80
N THR A 193 30.26 -9.65 2.31
CA THR A 193 31.40 -9.00 1.64
C THR A 193 32.55 -9.98 1.41
N LYS A 194 32.83 -10.88 2.38
CA LYS A 194 33.86 -11.91 2.19
C LYS A 194 33.50 -12.92 1.12
N VAL A 195 32.25 -13.38 1.05
CA VAL A 195 31.79 -14.29 -0.01
C VAL A 195 31.92 -13.62 -1.37
N GLU A 196 31.44 -12.38 -1.52
CA GLU A 196 31.55 -11.60 -2.77
C GLU A 196 33.02 -11.44 -3.20
N PHE A 197 33.92 -11.08 -2.28
CA PHE A 197 35.34 -10.94 -2.58
C PHE A 197 36.00 -12.26 -2.97
N ILE A 198 35.67 -13.35 -2.31
CA ILE A 198 36.21 -14.67 -2.63
C ILE A 198 35.71 -15.14 -4.00
N GLN A 199 34.43 -14.93 -4.33
CA GLN A 199 33.89 -15.25 -5.66
C GLN A 199 34.56 -14.42 -6.76
N HIS A 200 34.73 -13.11 -6.54
CA HIS A 200 35.42 -12.23 -7.48
C HIS A 200 36.88 -12.65 -7.68
N ALA A 201 37.61 -12.86 -6.58
CA ALA A 201 39.00 -13.30 -6.62
C ALA A 201 39.15 -14.66 -7.31
N ASN A 202 38.25 -15.61 -7.06
CA ASN A 202 38.22 -16.88 -7.77
C ASN A 202 38.01 -16.68 -9.27
N GLY A 203 37.08 -15.82 -9.67
CA GLY A 203 36.82 -15.50 -11.08
C GLY A 203 38.04 -14.92 -11.81
N GLU A 204 38.75 -13.97 -11.18
CA GLU A 204 39.97 -13.38 -11.75
C GLU A 204 41.10 -14.41 -11.87
N VAL A 205 41.26 -15.28 -10.87
CA VAL A 205 42.26 -16.35 -10.91
C VAL A 205 41.95 -17.37 -12.02
N GLN A 206 40.68 -17.76 -12.18
CA GLN A 206 40.26 -18.67 -13.23
C GLN A 206 40.46 -18.07 -14.62
N TRP A 207 40.09 -16.80 -14.81
CA TRP A 207 40.37 -16.05 -16.05
C TRP A 207 41.87 -16.04 -16.38
N TYR A 208 42.71 -15.75 -15.39
CA TYR A 208 44.15 -15.70 -15.57
C TYR A 208 44.76 -17.03 -15.98
N LYS A 209 44.34 -18.12 -15.31
CA LYS A 209 44.78 -19.49 -15.62
C LYS A 209 44.36 -19.89 -17.04
N ALA A 210 43.11 -19.66 -17.42
CA ALA A 210 42.60 -19.97 -18.75
C ALA A 210 43.37 -19.19 -19.84
N SER A 211 43.57 -17.89 -19.62
CA SER A 211 44.29 -17.03 -20.56
C SER A 211 45.76 -17.45 -20.76
N LYS A 212 46.46 -17.85 -19.67
CA LYS A 212 47.81 -18.45 -19.74
C LYS A 212 47.82 -19.75 -20.55
N LYS A 213 46.84 -20.63 -20.32
CA LYS A 213 46.73 -21.92 -21.01
C LYS A 213 46.48 -21.74 -22.51
N ASP A 214 45.66 -20.76 -22.88
CA ASP A 214 45.27 -20.50 -24.27
C ASP A 214 46.24 -19.56 -25.00
N ALA A 215 47.36 -19.18 -24.38
CA ALA A 215 48.37 -18.25 -24.90
C ALA A 215 47.78 -16.91 -25.39
N VAL A 216 46.68 -16.48 -24.77
CA VAL A 216 46.04 -15.19 -25.06
C VAL A 216 46.94 -14.07 -24.52
N PRO A 217 47.16 -12.97 -25.26
CA PRO A 217 47.91 -11.83 -24.74
C PRO A 217 47.30 -11.31 -23.45
N LEU A 218 48.11 -11.28 -22.40
CA LEU A 218 47.72 -10.90 -21.06
C LEU A 218 47.89 -9.39 -20.86
N ASP A 219 46.90 -8.75 -20.24
CA ASP A 219 47.10 -7.41 -19.69
C ASP A 219 47.98 -7.52 -18.44
N ASN A 220 49.11 -6.81 -18.43
CA ASN A 220 50.09 -6.90 -17.35
C ASN A 220 49.49 -6.52 -15.99
N THR A 221 48.62 -5.50 -15.94
CA THR A 221 48.06 -4.99 -14.69
C THR A 221 47.08 -5.99 -14.10
N ARG A 222 46.12 -6.45 -14.90
CA ARG A 222 45.12 -7.45 -14.47
C ARG A 222 45.74 -8.79 -14.12
N SER A 223 46.79 -9.19 -14.83
CA SER A 223 47.55 -10.42 -14.55
C SER A 223 48.27 -10.37 -13.20
N MET A 224 48.93 -9.25 -12.91
CA MET A 224 49.56 -9.03 -11.60
C MET A 224 48.52 -9.07 -10.47
N GLU A 225 47.36 -8.46 -10.67
CA GLU A 225 46.25 -8.50 -9.72
C GLU A 225 45.76 -9.94 -9.47
N ALA A 226 45.52 -10.71 -10.53
CA ALA A 226 45.10 -12.11 -10.41
C ALA A 226 46.12 -12.98 -9.67
N GLU A 227 47.43 -12.77 -9.86
CA GLU A 227 48.48 -13.47 -9.11
C GLU A 227 48.49 -13.12 -7.61
N LEU A 228 48.27 -11.84 -7.27
CA LEU A 228 48.14 -11.41 -5.88
C LEU A 228 46.90 -12.04 -5.23
N LEU A 229 45.76 -12.02 -5.93
CA LEU A 229 44.51 -12.63 -5.48
C LEU A 229 44.65 -14.15 -5.30
N GLN A 230 45.35 -14.84 -6.21
CA GLN A 230 45.62 -16.28 -6.07
C GLN A 230 46.34 -16.60 -4.77
N ARG A 231 47.33 -15.78 -4.37
CA ARG A 231 48.08 -15.97 -3.12
C ARG A 231 47.25 -15.62 -1.88
N ALA A 232 46.34 -14.65 -1.99
CA ALA A 232 45.50 -14.20 -0.89
C ALA A 232 44.29 -15.13 -0.63
N LEU A 233 43.78 -15.80 -1.67
CA LEU A 233 42.54 -16.57 -1.64
C LEU A 233 42.49 -17.62 -0.51
N PRO A 234 43.53 -18.45 -0.25
CA PRO A 234 43.49 -19.43 0.83
C PRO A 234 43.26 -18.81 2.22
N LYS A 235 43.88 -17.65 2.48
CA LYS A 235 43.70 -16.93 3.73
C LYS A 235 42.29 -16.35 3.85
N MET A 236 41.78 -15.73 2.79
CA MET A 236 40.42 -15.18 2.75
C MET A 236 39.38 -16.29 3.01
N MET A 237 39.54 -17.45 2.37
CA MET A 237 38.68 -18.61 2.58
C MET A 237 38.73 -19.14 4.02
N SER A 238 39.93 -19.24 4.61
CA SER A 238 40.10 -19.66 6.01
C SER A 238 39.43 -18.70 6.99
N GLU A 239 39.55 -17.38 6.77
CA GLU A 239 38.88 -16.36 7.59
C GLU A 239 37.35 -16.43 7.47
N LEU A 240 36.83 -16.65 6.26
CA LEU A 240 35.39 -16.85 6.04
C LEU A 240 34.89 -18.13 6.74
N LYS A 241 35.64 -19.24 6.69
CA LYS A 241 35.29 -20.47 7.43
C LYS A 241 35.18 -20.24 8.92
N ALA A 242 36.16 -19.55 9.49
CA ALA A 242 36.16 -19.26 10.93
C ALA A 242 34.94 -18.41 11.33
N GLU A 243 34.53 -17.47 10.49
CA GLU A 243 33.35 -16.64 10.75
C GLU A 243 32.04 -17.43 10.58
N LEU A 244 31.92 -18.23 9.52
CA LEU A 244 30.78 -19.12 9.29
C LEU A 244 30.64 -20.20 10.37
N ALA A 245 31.75 -20.63 11.02
CA ALA A 245 31.69 -21.55 12.15
C ALA A 245 30.93 -20.98 13.36
N ASN A 246 30.91 -19.64 13.50
CA ASN A 246 30.15 -18.95 14.54
C ASN A 246 28.68 -18.71 14.15
N TRP A 247 28.28 -19.09 12.92
CA TRP A 247 26.90 -18.95 12.44
C TRP A 247 26.16 -20.29 12.54
N ASN A 248 25.37 -20.48 13.60
CA ASN A 248 24.77 -21.78 13.97
C ASN A 248 23.77 -22.40 12.98
N ALA A 249 23.45 -21.73 11.87
CA ALA A 249 22.47 -22.18 10.89
C ALA A 249 23.03 -22.13 9.46
N ALA A 250 22.18 -22.46 8.48
CA ALA A 250 22.47 -22.15 7.09
C ALA A 250 22.67 -20.63 6.93
N PHE A 251 23.65 -20.25 6.13
CA PHE A 251 23.86 -18.88 5.68
C PHE A 251 23.44 -18.80 4.20
N PRO A 252 22.17 -18.50 3.90
CA PRO A 252 21.71 -18.41 2.52
C PRO A 252 22.45 -17.27 1.81
N PHE A 253 22.83 -17.48 0.56
CA PHE A 253 23.48 -16.53 -0.34
C PHE A 253 23.03 -16.87 -1.76
N ASP A 254 22.15 -16.04 -2.34
CA ASP A 254 21.58 -16.22 -3.69
C ASP A 254 21.01 -17.63 -3.95
N GLY A 255 20.41 -18.24 -2.93
CA GLY A 255 19.76 -19.55 -3.02
C GLY A 255 20.63 -20.75 -2.63
N LEU A 256 21.92 -20.54 -2.33
CA LEU A 256 22.86 -21.56 -1.84
C LEU A 256 23.29 -21.27 -0.40
N ASP A 257 23.87 -22.25 0.29
CA ASP A 257 24.60 -21.96 1.53
C ASP A 257 25.99 -21.40 1.22
N ALA A 258 26.43 -20.35 1.94
CA ALA A 258 27.78 -19.81 1.77
C ALA A 258 28.89 -20.87 1.97
N ARG A 259 28.63 -21.92 2.77
CA ARG A 259 29.58 -23.04 2.93
C ARG A 259 29.66 -23.91 1.70
N GLU A 260 28.55 -24.10 0.98
CA GLU A 260 28.52 -24.83 -0.29
C GLU A 260 29.33 -24.09 -1.35
N ILE A 261 29.13 -22.76 -1.47
CA ILE A 261 29.92 -21.90 -2.36
C ILE A 261 31.41 -22.06 -2.09
N LEU A 262 31.79 -22.03 -0.80
CA LEU A 262 33.19 -22.15 -0.41
C LEU A 262 33.77 -23.53 -0.72
N MET A 263 33.00 -24.61 -0.50
CA MET A 263 33.42 -25.97 -0.83
C MET A 263 33.67 -26.14 -2.33
N THR A 264 32.82 -25.56 -3.17
CA THR A 264 33.02 -25.58 -4.63
C THR A 264 34.33 -24.90 -5.02
N ILE A 265 34.58 -23.68 -4.53
CA ILE A 265 35.82 -22.96 -4.83
C ILE A 265 37.05 -23.75 -4.33
N GLU A 266 36.99 -24.38 -3.17
CA GLU A 266 38.10 -25.18 -2.67
C GLU A 266 38.37 -26.46 -3.45
N ALA A 267 37.36 -27.03 -4.11
CA ALA A 267 37.54 -28.19 -4.98
C ALA A 267 38.29 -27.77 -6.25
N ASP A 268 37.87 -26.67 -6.88
CA ASP A 268 38.51 -26.12 -8.08
C ASP A 268 40.02 -25.88 -7.88
N HIS A 269 40.44 -25.42 -6.69
CA HIS A 269 41.86 -25.19 -6.41
C HIS A 269 42.62 -26.45 -5.94
N ARG A 270 41.94 -27.51 -5.50
CA ARG A 270 42.58 -28.77 -5.07
C ARG A 270 42.87 -29.70 -6.24
N ASP A 271 41.93 -29.85 -7.16
CA ASP A 271 42.07 -30.73 -8.33
C ASP A 271 43.19 -30.25 -9.28
N GLU A 272 43.61 -28.98 -9.14
CA GLU A 272 44.65 -28.34 -9.94
C GLU A 272 46.04 -28.33 -9.29
N ALA A 273 46.17 -28.62 -7.99
CA ALA A 273 47.47 -28.75 -7.29
C ALA A 273 48.05 -30.17 -7.36
N GLY A 274 47.33 -31.10 -7.99
CA GLY A 274 47.64 -32.53 -8.07
C GLY A 274 48.31 -33.00 -9.38
N TYR A 275 48.81 -32.09 -10.23
CA TYR A 275 49.57 -32.42 -11.44
C TYR A 275 50.91 -31.67 -11.50
#